data_AF-A0A6P0TER6-F1
#
_entry.id   AF-A0A6P0TER6-F1
#
_cell.length_a   1.000
_cell.length_b   1.000
_cell.length_c   1.000
_cell.angle_alpha   90.00
_cell.angle_beta   90.00
_cell.angle_gamma   90.00
#
_symmetry.space_group_name_H-M   'P 1'
#
loop_
_entity.id
_entity.type
_entity.pdbx_description
1 polymer ?
#
loop_
_entity_poly.entity_id
_entity_poly.type
_entity_poly.pdbx_seq_one_letter_code
_entity_poly.pdbx_strand_id
1 'polypeptide(L)'
;MIQLKLNQTRKGRVWLDETPPATFTGKETHELEFTIKKTANATCSKPHSASIELLILVGSQPMYGFLGATFYPDETQKFIIQVLVGDSEVSNIKEFIATPPEILQVGLSQEYVSIILKRAAETYAEISPALSGKLVFNCAAHGVFSSNPVIFGFLSQTVIHTINLLCKEVASTEITKFIESAINSKPLTN
;
A
#
# COMPACT_ATOMS: atom_id res chain seq x y z
N MET A 1 13.94 -6.73 0.18
CA MET A 1 13.65 -5.27 0.19
C MET A 1 14.40 -4.63 -0.95
N ILE A 2 13.73 -3.81 -1.75
CA ILE A 2 14.29 -3.12 -2.91
C ILE A 2 14.24 -1.62 -2.67
N GLN A 3 15.38 -0.93 -2.83
CA GLN A 3 15.43 0.53 -2.84
C GLN A 3 15.06 1.06 -4.22
N LEU A 4 14.15 2.03 -4.26
CA LEU A 4 13.65 2.63 -5.50
C LEU A 4 14.61 3.72 -6.00
N LYS A 5 14.87 3.75 -7.31
CA LYS A 5 15.63 4.80 -7.98
C LYS A 5 14.71 5.98 -8.32
N LEU A 6 14.52 6.85 -7.34
CA LEU A 6 13.67 8.04 -7.46
C LEU A 6 14.51 9.30 -7.70
N ASN A 7 13.83 10.43 -7.94
CA ASN A 7 14.50 11.74 -8.03
C ASN A 7 15.04 12.20 -6.66
N GLN A 8 15.83 13.29 -6.65
CA GLN A 8 16.56 13.74 -5.46
C GLN A 8 15.67 14.12 -4.26
N THR A 9 14.41 14.44 -4.50
CA THR A 9 13.47 14.85 -3.45
C THR A 9 12.64 13.67 -2.93
N ARG A 10 12.86 12.45 -3.41
CA ARG A 10 12.04 11.29 -3.05
C ARG A 10 12.91 10.10 -2.69
N LYS A 11 12.49 9.37 -1.68
CA LYS A 11 13.08 8.10 -1.28
C LYS A 11 11.97 7.09 -1.09
N GLY A 12 12.20 5.86 -1.53
CA GLY A 12 11.22 4.82 -1.32
C GLY A 12 11.83 3.44 -1.31
N ARG A 13 11.12 2.52 -0.66
CA ARG A 13 11.45 1.11 -0.57
C ARG A 13 10.21 0.29 -0.84
N VAL A 14 10.43 -0.89 -1.38
CA VAL A 14 9.36 -1.86 -1.64
C VAL A 14 9.78 -3.23 -1.14
N TRP A 15 8.81 -3.96 -0.60
CA TRP A 15 8.89 -5.37 -0.26
C TRP A 15 7.84 -6.10 -1.10
N LEU A 16 8.27 -7.11 -1.87
CA LEU A 16 7.43 -7.91 -2.75
C LEU A 16 7.51 -9.36 -2.28
N ASP A 17 6.39 -9.94 -1.86
CA ASP A 17 6.32 -11.29 -1.27
C ASP A 17 7.32 -11.52 -0.12
N GLU A 18 7.62 -10.46 0.62
CA GLU A 18 8.50 -10.45 1.78
C GLU A 18 7.75 -9.88 2.98
N THR A 19 8.13 -10.31 4.19
CA THR A 19 7.57 -9.75 5.43
C THR A 19 8.04 -8.30 5.60
N PRO A 20 7.13 -7.32 5.61
CA PRO A 20 7.50 -5.94 5.81
C PRO A 20 7.81 -5.63 7.28
N PRO A 21 8.62 -4.59 7.57
CA PRO A 21 8.62 -4.01 8.91
C PRO A 21 7.21 -3.51 9.24
N ALA A 22 6.80 -3.47 10.51
CA ALA A 22 5.51 -2.89 10.94
C ALA A 22 4.22 -3.55 10.42
N THR A 23 4.18 -4.88 10.41
CA THR A 23 2.92 -5.61 10.51
C THR A 23 2.29 -5.39 11.88
N PHE A 24 0.96 -5.23 11.94
CA PHE A 24 0.25 -5.02 13.20
C PHE A 24 -1.04 -5.86 13.24
N THR A 25 -1.52 -6.09 14.46
CA THR A 25 -2.84 -6.71 14.68
C THR A 25 -3.88 -5.60 14.71
N GLY A 26 -4.87 -5.68 13.82
CA GLY A 26 -5.99 -4.74 13.82
C GLY A 26 -6.87 -4.90 15.07
N LYS A 27 -7.24 -3.78 15.68
CA LYS A 27 -8.31 -3.72 16.69
C LYS A 27 -9.68 -3.51 16.07
N GLU A 28 -9.70 -2.80 14.95
CA GLU A 28 -10.89 -2.53 14.16
C GLU A 28 -10.62 -2.89 12.71
N THR A 29 -11.68 -3.22 11.99
CA THR A 29 -11.62 -3.73 10.62
C THR A 29 -12.73 -3.08 9.80
N HIS A 30 -12.33 -2.46 8.70
CA HIS A 30 -13.26 -1.86 7.74
C HIS A 30 -13.20 -2.61 6.41
N GLU A 31 -14.35 -2.92 5.82
CA GLU A 31 -14.43 -3.75 4.63
C GLU A 31 -15.30 -3.16 3.53
N LEU A 32 -14.90 -3.40 2.28
CA LEU A 32 -15.72 -3.24 1.09
C LEU A 32 -15.72 -4.54 0.30
N GLU A 33 -16.90 -4.99 -0.11
CA GLU A 33 -17.09 -6.19 -0.92
C GLU A 33 -17.56 -5.82 -2.33
N PHE A 34 -16.97 -6.48 -3.34
CA PHE A 34 -17.35 -6.37 -4.74
C PHE A 34 -17.68 -7.76 -5.29
N THR A 35 -18.81 -7.87 -6.01
CA THR A 35 -19.16 -9.10 -6.74
C THR A 35 -18.56 -9.08 -8.14
N ILE A 36 -17.86 -10.15 -8.51
CA ILE A 36 -17.22 -10.30 -9.81
C ILE A 36 -18.18 -11.00 -10.77
N LYS A 37 -18.33 -10.47 -12.00
CA LYS A 37 -19.07 -11.16 -13.05
C LYS A 37 -18.21 -12.31 -13.59
N LYS A 38 -18.82 -13.49 -13.71
CA LYS A 38 -18.27 -14.84 -14.04
C LYS A 38 -17.29 -14.96 -15.23
N THR A 39 -16.98 -13.87 -15.94
CA THR A 39 -16.10 -13.83 -17.11
C THR A 39 -14.64 -13.50 -16.79
N ALA A 40 -14.32 -13.16 -15.55
CA ALA A 40 -12.94 -12.91 -15.14
C ALA A 40 -12.23 -14.25 -14.88
N ASN A 41 -11.29 -14.63 -15.74
CA ASN A 41 -10.33 -15.68 -15.41
C ASN A 41 -9.55 -15.19 -14.19
N ALA A 42 -9.79 -15.80 -13.02
CA ALA A 42 -9.03 -15.50 -11.82
C ALA A 42 -7.54 -15.73 -12.12
N THR A 43 -6.77 -14.65 -12.09
CA THR A 43 -5.36 -14.66 -12.54
C THR A 43 -4.40 -15.09 -11.44
N CYS A 44 -4.88 -15.21 -10.20
CA CYS A 44 -4.01 -15.37 -9.03
C CYS A 44 -4.31 -16.67 -8.30
N SER A 45 -3.31 -17.55 -8.19
CA SER A 45 -3.45 -18.89 -7.59
C SER A 45 -2.85 -18.99 -6.19
N LYS A 46 -2.02 -18.02 -5.78
CA LYS A 46 -1.34 -18.03 -4.48
C LYS A 46 -1.40 -16.65 -3.80
N PRO A 47 -1.24 -16.61 -2.46
CA PRO A 47 -1.14 -15.35 -1.75
C PRO A 47 0.04 -14.52 -2.22
N HIS A 48 -0.16 -13.20 -2.27
CA HIS A 48 0.89 -12.24 -2.57
C HIS A 48 0.87 -11.09 -1.57
N SER A 49 2.03 -10.51 -1.29
CA SER A 49 2.14 -9.34 -0.42
C SER A 49 2.98 -8.26 -1.07
N ALA A 50 2.59 -7.01 -0.86
CA ALA A 50 3.36 -5.86 -1.27
C ALA A 50 3.26 -4.76 -0.22
N SER A 51 4.38 -4.12 0.07
CA SER A 51 4.40 -2.91 0.90
C SER A 51 5.34 -1.88 0.31
N ILE A 52 5.00 -0.62 0.51
CA ILE A 52 5.71 0.52 -0.06
C ILE A 52 5.92 1.54 1.06
N GLU A 53 7.18 1.93 1.24
CA GLU A 53 7.58 3.06 2.06
C GLU A 53 7.95 4.22 1.16
N LEU A 54 7.45 5.41 1.47
CA LEU A 54 7.68 6.61 0.67
C LEU A 54 7.94 7.81 1.57
N LEU A 55 9.02 8.52 1.27
CA LEU A 55 9.35 9.83 1.80
C LEU A 55 9.51 10.81 0.64
N ILE A 56 8.81 11.94 0.71
CA ILE A 56 8.85 13.03 -0.27
C ILE A 56 9.25 14.30 0.45
N LEU A 57 10.36 14.90 0.02
CA LEU A 57 10.94 16.12 0.55
C LEU A 57 10.63 17.28 -0.40
N VAL A 58 9.38 17.77 -0.39
CA VAL A 58 8.97 18.90 -1.22
C VAL A 58 8.70 20.10 -0.33
N GLY A 59 9.51 21.15 -0.48
CA GLY A 59 9.38 22.38 0.30
C GLY A 59 9.70 22.19 1.78
N SER A 60 8.92 22.84 2.65
CA SER A 60 9.14 22.85 4.10
C SER A 60 8.44 21.73 4.86
N GLN A 61 7.59 20.95 4.18
CA GLN A 61 6.80 19.88 4.81
C GLN A 61 7.08 18.56 4.11
N PRO A 62 7.83 17.63 4.74
CA PRO A 62 8.00 16.30 4.20
C PRO A 62 6.65 15.56 4.21
N MET A 63 6.42 14.71 3.21
CA MET A 63 5.35 13.71 3.26
C MET A 63 5.94 12.33 3.46
N TYR A 64 5.43 11.60 4.44
CA TYR A 64 5.83 10.23 4.72
C TYR A 64 4.63 9.32 4.78
N GLY A 65 4.79 8.09 4.30
CA GLY A 65 3.82 7.04 4.50
C GLY A 65 4.42 5.68 4.22
N PHE A 66 3.97 4.70 4.98
CA PHE A 66 4.29 3.32 4.77
C PHE A 66 3.00 2.51 4.83
N LEU A 67 2.72 1.74 3.78
CA LEU A 67 1.51 0.95 3.66
C LEU A 67 1.80 -0.34 2.91
N GLY A 68 1.24 -1.44 3.39
CA GLY A 68 1.30 -2.74 2.74
C GLY A 68 0.01 -3.51 2.88
N ALA A 69 -0.17 -4.47 1.98
CA ALA A 69 -1.28 -5.38 1.98
C ALA A 69 -0.85 -6.80 1.62
N THR A 70 -1.65 -7.75 2.10
CA THR A 70 -1.57 -9.16 1.70
C THR A 70 -2.86 -9.55 0.99
N PHE A 71 -2.73 -10.12 -0.19
CA PHE A 71 -3.82 -10.67 -0.97
C PHE A 71 -3.89 -12.19 -0.79
N TYR A 72 -5.08 -12.68 -0.53
CA TYR A 72 -5.40 -14.10 -0.39
C TYR A 72 -6.41 -14.45 -1.49
N PRO A 73 -5.99 -15.13 -2.57
CA PRO A 73 -6.91 -15.52 -3.63
C PRO A 73 -7.92 -16.56 -3.13
N ASP A 74 -9.13 -16.50 -3.68
CA ASP A 74 -10.16 -17.52 -3.47
C ASP A 74 -11.04 -17.69 -4.71
N GLU A 75 -11.90 -18.71 -4.68
CA GLU A 75 -12.83 -19.05 -5.77
C GLU A 75 -14.24 -18.47 -5.54
N THR A 76 -14.41 -17.54 -4.59
CA THR A 76 -15.74 -17.07 -4.16
C THR A 76 -16.40 -16.10 -5.14
N GLN A 77 -15.67 -15.64 -6.18
CA GLN A 77 -16.09 -14.60 -7.12
C GLN A 77 -16.41 -13.27 -6.41
N LYS A 78 -15.81 -13.06 -5.24
CA LYS A 78 -15.87 -11.83 -4.49
C LYS A 78 -14.48 -11.24 -4.41
N PHE A 79 -14.40 -9.94 -4.45
CA PHE A 79 -13.21 -9.21 -4.05
C PHE A 79 -13.53 -8.43 -2.79
N ILE A 80 -12.81 -8.71 -1.71
CA ILE A 80 -12.99 -8.03 -0.42
C ILE A 80 -11.75 -7.20 -0.15
N ILE A 81 -11.94 -5.89 0.03
CA ILE A 81 -10.90 -4.98 0.49
C ILE A 81 -11.09 -4.80 1.98
N GLN A 82 -10.12 -5.21 2.77
CA GLN A 82 -10.12 -5.13 4.22
C GLN A 82 -9.00 -4.19 4.67
N VAL A 83 -9.35 -3.21 5.51
CA VAL A 83 -8.39 -2.26 6.10
C VAL A 83 -8.39 -2.45 7.60
N LEU A 84 -7.25 -2.87 8.14
CA LEU A 84 -7.08 -3.01 9.58
C LEU A 84 -6.67 -1.67 10.18
N VAL A 85 -7.25 -1.34 11.33
CA VAL A 85 -6.91 -0.16 12.13
C VAL A 85 -6.29 -0.65 13.42
N GLY A 86 -5.09 -0.16 13.72
CA GLY A 86 -4.27 -0.61 14.84
C GLY A 86 -3.87 0.56 15.72
N ASP A 87 -3.46 0.23 16.94
CA ASP A 87 -2.87 1.25 17.83
C ASP A 87 -1.64 1.86 17.18
N SER A 88 -1.52 3.17 17.34
CA SER A 88 -0.35 3.93 16.96
C SER A 88 0.71 3.84 18.04
N GLU A 89 1.48 2.75 18.06
CA GLU A 89 2.61 2.61 18.97
C GLU A 89 3.80 3.41 18.42
N VAL A 90 4.40 4.26 19.26
CA VAL A 90 5.61 5.00 18.89
C VAL A 90 6.70 4.00 18.56
N SER A 91 7.17 4.08 17.33
CA SER A 91 8.12 3.14 16.80
C SER A 91 9.54 3.67 16.98
N ASN A 92 10.36 2.91 17.70
CA ASN A 92 11.81 3.10 17.72
C ASN A 92 12.51 2.33 16.59
N ILE A 93 11.77 1.88 15.57
CA ILE A 93 12.31 1.11 14.46
C ILE A 93 13.21 2.03 13.63
N LYS A 94 14.53 1.86 13.78
CA LYS A 94 15.56 2.56 12.99
C LYS A 94 15.55 2.20 11.50
N GLU A 95 14.71 1.26 11.10
CA GLU A 95 14.67 0.74 9.73
C GLU A 95 13.87 1.64 8.79
N PHE A 96 13.06 2.58 9.27
CA PHE A 96 12.33 3.49 8.40
C PHE A 96 13.24 4.59 7.80
N ILE A 97 12.88 5.06 6.61
CA ILE A 97 13.52 6.12 5.84
C ILE A 97 13.25 7.51 6.44
N ALA A 98 12.19 7.64 7.26
CA ALA A 98 11.83 8.92 7.87
C ALA A 98 13.02 9.54 8.62
N THR A 99 13.16 10.86 8.49
CA THR A 99 14.30 11.58 9.05
C THR A 99 13.90 12.31 10.33
N PRO A 100 14.76 12.33 11.37
CA PRO A 100 14.53 13.15 12.55
C PRO A 100 14.24 14.62 12.21
N PRO A 101 13.40 15.32 12.98
CA PRO A 101 12.81 14.93 14.27
C PRO A 101 11.48 14.17 14.17
N GLU A 102 11.13 13.61 13.01
CA GLU A 102 9.84 12.92 12.81
C GLU A 102 9.66 11.75 13.79
N ILE A 103 8.48 11.68 14.41
CA ILE A 103 8.05 10.56 15.24
C ILE A 103 7.18 9.66 14.38
N LEU A 104 7.57 8.39 14.25
CA LEU A 104 6.79 7.40 13.55
C LEU A 104 5.92 6.59 14.50
N GLN A 105 4.72 6.31 14.05
CA GLN A 105 3.76 5.43 14.69
C GLN A 105 3.50 4.23 13.80
N VAL A 106 3.66 3.03 14.34
CA VAL A 106 3.28 1.78 13.66
C VAL A 106 1.80 1.54 13.84
N GLY A 107 1.14 1.01 12.81
CA GLY A 107 -0.30 0.90 12.75
C GLY A 107 -0.90 1.90 11.77
N LEU A 108 -2.20 1.76 11.54
CA LEU A 108 -2.96 2.64 10.65
C LEU A 108 -3.97 3.43 11.49
N SER A 109 -3.86 4.76 11.45
CA SER A 109 -4.84 5.67 12.05
C SER A 109 -6.19 5.59 11.32
N GLN A 110 -7.28 5.71 12.09
CA GLN A 110 -8.66 5.70 11.58
C GLN A 110 -8.90 6.76 10.50
N GLU A 111 -8.18 7.89 10.54
CA GLU A 111 -8.34 8.99 9.60
C GLU A 111 -8.01 8.62 8.14
N TYR A 112 -7.15 7.62 7.93
CA TYR A 112 -6.71 7.20 6.60
C TYR A 112 -7.60 6.13 5.97
N VAL A 113 -8.49 5.51 6.75
CA VAL A 113 -9.30 4.36 6.29
C VAL A 113 -10.18 4.73 5.10
N SER A 114 -10.89 5.85 5.20
CA SER A 114 -11.85 6.29 4.18
C SER A 114 -11.18 6.51 2.82
N ILE A 115 -10.00 7.15 2.81
CA ILE A 115 -9.27 7.41 1.57
C ILE A 115 -8.64 6.14 1.01
N ILE A 116 -8.14 5.23 1.86
CA ILE A 116 -7.58 3.95 1.43
C ILE A 116 -8.68 3.14 0.74
N LEU A 117 -9.84 2.96 1.39
CA LEU A 117 -10.97 2.22 0.83
C LEU A 117 -11.47 2.83 -0.48
N LYS A 118 -11.65 4.16 -0.53
CA LYS A 118 -12.07 4.86 -1.74
C LYS A 118 -11.11 4.62 -2.90
N ARG A 119 -9.82 4.91 -2.69
CA ARG A 119 -8.79 4.77 -3.74
C ARG A 119 -8.57 3.33 -4.15
N ALA A 120 -8.67 2.40 -3.20
CA ALA A 120 -8.58 0.98 -3.47
C ALA A 120 -9.74 0.48 -4.35
N ALA A 121 -10.96 0.92 -4.07
CA ALA A 121 -12.13 0.62 -4.88
C ALA A 121 -12.02 1.20 -6.30
N GLU A 122 -11.60 2.46 -6.44
CA GLU A 122 -11.37 3.11 -7.73
C GLU A 122 -10.33 2.32 -8.56
N THR A 123 -9.19 1.98 -7.95
CA THR A 123 -8.13 1.21 -8.62
C THR A 123 -8.57 -0.20 -8.97
N TYR A 124 -9.34 -0.88 -8.12
CA TYR A 124 -9.89 -2.19 -8.44
C TYR A 124 -10.80 -2.15 -9.67
N ALA A 125 -11.60 -1.10 -9.82
CA ALA A 125 -12.44 -0.90 -11.01
C ALA A 125 -11.61 -0.62 -12.28
N GLU A 126 -10.47 0.09 -12.16
CA GLU A 126 -9.57 0.41 -13.27
C GLU A 126 -8.81 -0.81 -13.80
N ILE A 127 -8.31 -1.67 -12.91
CA ILE A 127 -7.49 -2.84 -13.32
C ILE A 127 -8.30 -3.98 -13.95
N SER A 128 -9.61 -3.77 -14.14
CA SER A 128 -10.64 -4.77 -14.43
C SER A 128 -10.74 -5.81 -13.30
N PRO A 129 -11.94 -6.25 -12.87
CA PRO A 129 -12.09 -7.16 -11.73
C PRO A 129 -11.54 -8.56 -12.06
N ALA A 130 -10.21 -8.71 -12.00
CA ALA A 130 -9.44 -9.91 -12.34
C ALA A 130 -8.96 -10.67 -11.09
N LEU A 131 -9.15 -10.09 -9.91
CA LEU A 131 -8.77 -10.64 -8.62
C LEU A 131 -10.02 -11.09 -7.86
N SER A 132 -10.14 -12.40 -7.62
CA SER A 132 -11.09 -12.99 -6.67
C SER A 132 -10.34 -13.36 -5.41
N GLY A 133 -10.83 -12.92 -4.25
CA GLY A 133 -10.14 -13.09 -2.98
C GLY A 133 -10.28 -11.91 -2.06
N LYS A 134 -9.41 -11.87 -1.06
CA LYS A 134 -9.39 -10.86 -0.02
C LYS A 134 -8.05 -10.15 0.02
N LEU A 135 -8.07 -8.82 -0.12
CA LEU A 135 -6.93 -7.94 0.04
C LEU A 135 -6.98 -7.28 1.42
N VAL A 136 -5.98 -7.54 2.26
CA VAL A 136 -5.93 -7.05 3.63
C VAL A 136 -4.78 -6.05 3.78
N PHE A 137 -5.09 -4.78 4.02
CA PHE A 137 -4.11 -3.78 4.46
C PHE A 137 -3.82 -3.99 5.94
N ASN A 138 -2.69 -4.66 6.23
CA ASN A 138 -2.29 -5.14 7.56
C ASN A 138 -0.88 -4.68 7.98
N CYS A 139 -0.31 -3.74 7.23
CA CYS A 139 1.02 -3.23 7.44
C CYS A 139 1.00 -1.73 7.18
N ALA A 140 1.39 -0.94 8.17
CA ALA A 140 1.37 0.50 8.05
C ALA A 140 2.28 1.16 9.09
N ALA A 141 2.81 2.31 8.71
CA ALA A 141 3.39 3.26 9.63
C ALA A 141 3.17 4.67 9.10
N HIS A 142 2.96 5.62 10.01
CA HIS A 142 2.68 7.01 9.67
C HIS A 142 3.52 7.93 10.55
N GLY A 143 3.86 9.09 10.02
CA GLY A 143 4.55 10.14 10.73
C GLY A 143 3.55 11.10 11.34
N VAL A 144 3.76 11.48 12.59
CA VAL A 144 2.85 12.36 13.34
C VAL A 144 2.59 13.70 12.63
N PHE A 145 3.57 14.22 11.89
CA PHE A 145 3.46 15.52 11.21
C PHE A 145 3.49 15.42 9.69
N SER A 146 4.12 14.38 9.18
CA SER A 146 4.42 14.23 7.75
C SER A 146 3.43 13.31 7.01
N SER A 147 2.61 12.54 7.72
CA SER A 147 1.59 11.71 7.07
C SER A 147 0.29 12.46 6.84
N ASN A 148 -0.41 12.10 5.77
CA ASN A 148 -1.70 12.66 5.42
C ASN A 148 -2.52 11.69 4.55
N PRO A 149 -3.83 11.94 4.36
CA PRO A 149 -4.67 11.10 3.52
C PRO A 149 -4.20 10.97 2.06
N VAL A 150 -3.54 11.99 1.51
CA VAL A 150 -3.09 11.99 0.10
C VAL A 150 -2.03 10.91 -0.14
N ILE A 151 -1.02 10.82 0.73
CA ILE A 151 0.03 9.79 0.59
C ILE A 151 -0.53 8.38 0.80
N PHE A 152 -1.43 8.18 1.76
CA PHE A 152 -2.06 6.87 1.98
C PHE A 152 -2.99 6.45 0.84
N GLY A 153 -3.73 7.39 0.27
CA GLY A 153 -4.50 7.15 -0.94
C GLY A 153 -3.61 6.76 -2.13
N PHE A 154 -2.47 7.43 -2.32
CA PHE A 154 -1.53 7.07 -3.37
C PHE A 154 -0.89 5.68 -3.14
N LEU A 155 -0.47 5.39 -1.91
CA LEU A 155 0.14 4.12 -1.55
C LEU A 155 -0.83 2.96 -1.76
N SER A 156 -2.12 3.12 -1.39
CA SER A 156 -3.11 2.05 -1.57
C SER A 156 -3.31 1.67 -3.03
N GLN A 157 -3.41 2.66 -3.93
CA GLN A 157 -3.48 2.42 -5.38
C GLN A 157 -2.25 1.67 -5.87
N THR A 158 -1.06 2.11 -5.43
CA THR A 158 0.21 1.56 -5.90
C THR A 158 0.40 0.12 -5.41
N VAL A 159 0.03 -0.18 -4.15
CA VAL A 159 0.06 -1.54 -3.59
C VAL A 159 -0.87 -2.47 -4.37
N ILE A 160 -2.09 -2.05 -4.71
CA ILE A 160 -3.03 -2.90 -5.46
C ILE A 160 -2.53 -3.19 -6.87
N HIS A 161 -2.04 -2.17 -7.58
CA HIS A 161 -1.43 -2.39 -8.89
C HIS A 161 -0.25 -3.36 -8.80
N THR A 162 0.59 -3.20 -7.78
CA THR A 162 1.72 -4.09 -7.52
C THR A 162 1.28 -5.53 -7.32
N ILE A 163 0.26 -5.77 -6.49
CA ILE A 163 -0.31 -7.10 -6.26
C ILE A 163 -0.91 -7.68 -7.54
N ASN A 164 -1.63 -6.88 -8.33
CA ASN A 164 -2.17 -7.32 -9.62
C ASN A 164 -1.06 -7.76 -10.59
N LEU A 165 0.07 -7.04 -10.61
CA LEU A 165 1.24 -7.42 -11.41
C LEU A 165 1.91 -8.70 -10.89
N LEU A 166 2.01 -8.87 -9.57
CA LEU A 166 2.51 -10.11 -8.95
C LEU A 166 1.64 -11.31 -9.31
N CYS A 167 0.31 -11.17 -9.24
CA CYS A 167 -0.63 -12.21 -9.66
C CYS A 167 -0.50 -12.55 -11.16
N LYS A 168 -0.07 -11.61 -11.99
CA LYS A 168 0.23 -11.82 -13.41
C LYS A 168 1.65 -12.34 -13.65
N GLU A 169 2.36 -12.70 -12.59
CA GLU A 169 3.73 -13.21 -12.61
C GLU A 169 4.72 -12.28 -13.33
N VAL A 170 4.46 -10.97 -13.29
CA VAL A 170 5.36 -9.96 -13.87
C VAL A 170 6.67 -9.94 -13.09
N ALA A 171 7.79 -9.84 -13.79
CA ALA A 171 9.12 -9.86 -13.16
C ALA A 171 9.27 -8.69 -12.17
N SER A 172 9.93 -8.94 -11.03
CA SER A 172 10.12 -7.95 -9.97
C SER A 172 10.83 -6.67 -10.45
N THR A 173 11.70 -6.77 -11.46
CA THR A 173 12.38 -5.62 -12.07
C THR A 173 11.42 -4.71 -12.86
N GLU A 174 10.41 -5.27 -13.51
CA GLU A 174 9.38 -4.52 -14.23
C GLU A 174 8.37 -3.88 -13.26
N ILE A 175 7.98 -4.62 -12.22
CA ILE A 175 7.18 -4.10 -11.11
C ILE A 175 7.88 -2.91 -10.45
N THR A 176 9.18 -3.03 -10.18
CA THR A 176 9.97 -1.94 -9.59
C THR A 176 9.97 -0.70 -10.48
N LYS A 177 10.18 -0.86 -11.80
CA LYS A 177 10.10 0.26 -12.77
C LYS A 177 8.71 0.90 -12.82
N PHE A 178 7.65 0.09 -12.74
CA PHE A 178 6.28 0.59 -12.65
C PHE A 178 6.11 1.47 -11.41
N ILE A 179 6.55 1.00 -10.23
CA ILE A 179 6.45 1.75 -8.97
C ILE A 179 7.26 3.06 -9.06
N GLU A 180 8.50 3.00 -9.57
CA GLU A 180 9.35 4.19 -9.78
C GLU A 180 8.67 5.22 -10.68
N SER A 181 8.07 4.78 -11.79
CA SER A 181 7.33 5.64 -12.71
C SER A 181 6.07 6.23 -12.08
N ALA A 182 5.29 5.41 -11.36
CA ALA A 182 4.07 5.84 -10.67
C ALA A 182 4.36 6.90 -9.61
N ILE A 183 5.45 6.73 -8.85
CA ILE A 183 5.92 7.72 -7.89
C ILE A 183 6.36 8.98 -8.64
N ASN A 184 7.31 8.90 -9.57
CA ASN A 184 7.88 10.10 -10.21
C ASN A 184 6.87 10.95 -11.01
N SER A 185 5.83 10.34 -11.57
CA SER A 185 4.86 11.02 -12.45
C SER A 185 3.75 11.80 -11.72
N LYS A 186 3.41 11.44 -10.47
CA LYS A 186 2.35 12.13 -9.73
C LYS A 186 2.89 13.34 -8.94
N PRO A 187 2.31 14.53 -9.11
CA PRO A 187 2.44 15.59 -8.11
C PRO A 187 1.60 15.18 -6.91
N LEU A 188 2.28 14.83 -5.81
CA LEU A 188 1.63 14.68 -4.52
C LEU A 188 1.77 16.03 -3.83
N THR A 189 0.66 16.73 -3.69
CA THR A 189 0.55 18.01 -2.98
C THR A 189 -0.43 17.82 -1.84
N ASN A 190 -0.12 18.40 -0.67
CA ASN A 190 -1.00 18.42 0.50
C ASN A 190 -2.34 19.09 0.20
#